data_AF-S0K1N5-F1
#
_entry.id   AF-S0K1N5-F1
#
_cell.length_a   1.000
_cell.length_b   1.000
_cell.length_c   1.000
_cell.angle_alpha   90.00
_cell.angle_beta   90.00
_cell.angle_gamma   90.00
#
_symmetry.space_group_name_H-M   'P 1'
#
loop_
_entity.id
_entity.type
_entity.pdbx_description
1 polymer ?
#
loop_
_entity_poly.entity_id
_entity_poly.type
_entity_poly.pdbx_seq_one_letter_code
_entity_poly.pdbx_strand_id
1 'polypeptide(L)'
;MQPTLKELIHSVETKEVAAEWDRPEELMIRFNGLKKSTLYDYLKEMDSIEEFKEGIMRPGVTFIHIGTFIWYLRWKDASRYRSKKPTPSEVKT
;
A
#
# COMPACT_ATOMS: atom_id res chain seq x y z
N MET A 1 -7.97 3.39 18.83
CA MET A 1 -8.09 2.12 18.09
C MET A 1 -7.21 2.21 16.84
N GLN A 2 -6.61 1.11 16.39
CA GLN A 2 -5.89 1.11 15.10
C GLN A 2 -6.90 0.90 13.97
N PRO A 3 -6.84 1.68 12.88
CA PRO A 3 -7.75 1.51 11.75
C PRO A 3 -7.54 0.16 11.05
N THR A 4 -8.61 -0.38 10.50
CA THR A 4 -8.64 -1.57 9.65
C THR A 4 -8.15 -1.26 8.23
N LEU A 5 -7.76 -2.29 7.47
CA LEU A 5 -7.37 -2.13 6.07
C LEU A 5 -8.48 -1.49 5.22
N LYS A 6 -9.74 -1.86 5.50
CA LYS A 6 -10.91 -1.30 4.81
C LYS A 6 -11.05 0.21 5.08
N GLU A 7 -10.84 0.64 6.32
CA GLU A 7 -10.89 2.06 6.68
C GLU A 7 -9.72 2.85 6.05
N LEU A 8 -8.54 2.24 5.93
CA LEU A 8 -7.39 2.84 5.25
C LEU A 8 -7.66 3.05 3.75
N ILE A 9 -8.19 2.04 3.06
CA ILE A 9 -8.52 2.14 1.62
C ILE A 9 -9.56 3.24 1.37
N HIS A 10 -10.64 3.25 2.16
CA HIS A 10 -11.73 4.22 2.00
C HIS A 10 -11.28 5.68 2.23
N SER A 11 -10.29 5.90 3.11
CA SER A 11 -9.77 7.24 3.42
C SER A 11 -9.04 7.91 2.25
N VAL A 12 -8.61 7.13 1.25
CA VAL A 12 -7.86 7.62 0.09
C VAL A 12 -8.71 7.70 -1.16
N GLU A 13 -9.64 6.76 -1.36
CA GLU A 13 -10.57 6.79 -2.52
C GLU A 13 -11.47 8.04 -2.55
N THR A 14 -11.68 8.69 -1.40
CA THR A 14 -12.49 9.91 -1.29
C THR A 14 -11.72 11.20 -1.54
N LYS A 15 -10.38 11.13 -1.70
CA LYS A 15 -9.52 12.29 -1.95
C LYS A 15 -8.98 12.20 -3.38
N GLU A 16 -9.26 13.21 -4.22
CA GLU A 16 -8.60 13.32 -5.52
C GLU A 16 -7.08 13.24 -5.33
N VAL A 17 -6.46 12.20 -5.89
CA VAL A 17 -5.04 11.89 -5.70
C VAL A 17 -4.24 12.84 -6.60
N ALA A 18 -3.95 14.04 -6.13
CA ALA A 18 -3.19 15.06 -6.88
C ALA A 18 -1.70 14.74 -7.06
N ALA A 19 -1.14 13.83 -6.26
CA ALA A 19 0.25 13.38 -6.35
C ALA A 19 0.28 11.85 -6.45
N GLU A 20 0.97 11.30 -7.45
CA GLU A 20 1.04 9.85 -7.70
C GLU A 20 2.06 9.12 -6.80
N TRP A 21 3.01 9.86 -6.23
CA TRP A 21 4.11 9.35 -5.42
C TRP A 21 4.22 10.10 -4.10
N ASP A 22 4.29 9.36 -3.00
CA ASP A 22 4.51 9.91 -1.66
C ASP A 22 5.84 9.40 -1.08
N ARG A 23 6.53 10.23 -0.29
CA ARG A 23 7.54 9.75 0.66
C ARG A 23 6.84 9.01 1.82
N PRO A 24 7.55 8.15 2.59
CA PRO A 24 6.95 7.42 3.71
C PRO A 24 6.14 8.28 4.69
N GLU A 25 6.63 9.48 5.02
CA GLU A 25 5.94 10.39 5.95
C GLU A 25 4.66 10.99 5.33
N GLU A 26 4.70 11.36 4.06
CA GLU A 26 3.54 11.88 3.31
C GLU A 26 2.46 10.80 3.17
N LEU A 27 2.89 9.57 2.87
CA LEU A 27 2.00 8.41 2.79
C LEU A 27 1.34 8.14 4.15
N MET A 28 2.08 8.21 5.26
CA MET A 28 1.52 8.05 6.61
C MET A 28 0.48 9.15 6.95
N ILE A 29 0.70 10.38 6.50
CA ILE A 29 -0.28 11.48 6.68
C ILE A 29 -1.54 11.19 5.86
N ARG A 30 -1.38 10.71 4.63
CA ARG A 30 -2.50 10.34 3.75
C ARG A 30 -3.33 9.19 4.34
N PHE A 31 -2.65 8.13 4.77
CA PHE A 31 -3.24 6.94 5.37
C PHE A 31 -3.27 7.08 6.89
N ASN A 32 -4.11 8.01 7.37
CA ASN A 32 -4.20 8.36 8.79
C ASN A 32 -4.36 7.10 9.68
N GLY A 33 -3.38 6.88 10.56
CA GLY A 33 -3.32 5.72 11.46
C GLY A 33 -2.44 4.55 10.99
N LEU A 34 -1.81 4.65 9.82
CA LEU A 34 -0.74 3.75 9.41
C LEU A 34 0.52 4.02 10.24
N LYS A 35 0.95 3.02 11.02
CA LYS A 35 2.19 3.12 11.81
C LYS A 35 3.41 3.01 10.92
N LYS A 36 4.47 3.73 11.29
CA LYS A 36 5.78 3.66 10.62
C LYS A 36 6.29 2.22 10.48
N SER A 37 6.28 1.44 11.56
CA SER A 37 6.73 0.03 11.53
C SER A 37 5.92 -0.80 10.53
N THR A 38 4.59 -0.68 10.56
CA THR A 38 3.68 -1.37 9.63
C THR A 38 3.92 -0.97 8.19
N LEU A 39 4.19 0.31 7.92
CA LEU A 39 4.57 0.76 6.59
C LEU A 39 5.85 0.06 6.10
N TYR A 40 6.92 0.03 6.90
CA TYR A 40 8.16 -0.63 6.47
C TYR A 40 8.01 -2.14 6.30
N ASP A 41 7.21 -2.80 7.14
CA ASP A 41 6.86 -4.20 6.95
C ASP A 41 6.14 -4.40 5.60
N TYR A 42 5.24 -3.49 5.26
CA TYR A 42 4.50 -3.53 4.00
C TYR A 42 5.40 -3.29 2.79
N LEU A 43 6.33 -2.33 2.87
CA LEU A 43 7.29 -2.08 1.80
C LEU A 43 8.23 -3.27 1.60
N LYS A 44 8.63 -3.96 2.68
CA LYS A 44 9.43 -5.18 2.58
C LYS A 44 8.67 -6.32 1.91
N GLU A 45 7.38 -6.47 2.20
CA GLU A 45 6.53 -7.43 1.50
C GLU A 45 6.36 -7.06 0.01
N MET A 46 6.12 -5.78 -0.29
CA MET A 46 6.03 -5.29 -1.67
C MET A 46 7.32 -5.53 -2.46
N ASP A 47 8.50 -5.32 -1.87
CA ASP A 47 9.79 -5.63 -2.53
C ASP A 47 9.93 -7.12 -2.90
N SER A 48 9.23 -8.01 -2.21
CA SER A 48 9.31 -9.46 -2.42
C SER A 48 8.37 -9.99 -3.50
N ILE A 49 7.52 -9.12 -4.06
CA ILE A 49 6.51 -9.46 -5.08
C ILE A 49 6.75 -8.55 -6.28
N GLU A 50 7.10 -9.12 -7.44
CA GLU A 50 7.56 -8.37 -8.62
C GLU A 50 6.61 -7.24 -9.02
N GLU A 51 5.30 -7.51 -9.03
CA GLU A 51 4.30 -6.52 -9.42
C GLU A 51 4.19 -5.33 -8.47
N PHE A 52 4.43 -5.53 -7.17
CA PHE A 52 4.36 -4.45 -6.18
C PHE A 52 5.69 -3.71 -6.04
N LYS A 53 6.80 -4.38 -6.33
CA LYS A 53 8.14 -3.82 -6.31
C LYS A 53 8.28 -2.63 -7.26
N GLU A 54 7.59 -2.65 -8.40
CA GLU A 54 7.56 -1.52 -9.35
C GLU A 54 7.00 -0.22 -8.75
N GLY A 55 6.20 -0.33 -7.68
CA GLY A 55 5.67 0.82 -6.95
C GLY A 55 6.63 1.43 -5.93
N ILE A 56 7.88 0.96 -5.83
CA ILE A 56 8.86 1.46 -4.87
C ILE A 56 10.11 1.95 -5.61
N MET A 57 10.46 3.22 -5.41
CA MET A 57 11.65 3.83 -5.98
C MET A 57 12.62 4.29 -4.89
N ARG A 58 13.93 4.09 -5.06
CA ARG A 58 14.96 4.45 -4.05
C ARG A 58 16.21 5.14 -4.64
N PRO A 59 16.11 6.29 -5.33
CA PRO A 59 17.27 7.03 -5.84
C PRO A 59 17.92 7.89 -4.73
N GLY A 60 18.02 7.35 -3.50
CA GLY A 60 18.50 8.05 -2.30
C GLY A 60 17.42 8.21 -1.22
N VAL A 61 16.20 8.59 -1.62
CA VAL A 61 15.01 8.64 -0.73
C VAL A 61 13.96 7.66 -1.26
N THR A 62 13.22 7.01 -0.36
CA THR A 62 12.13 6.11 -0.76
C THR A 62 10.92 6.93 -1.24
N PHE A 63 10.45 6.62 -2.45
CA PHE A 63 9.17 7.07 -2.99
C PHE A 63 8.26 5.87 -3.21
N ILE A 64 6.97 6.05 -2.93
CA ILE A 64 5.97 4.99 -2.92
C ILE A 64 4.84 5.43 -3.85
N HIS A 65 4.61 4.66 -4.91
CA HIS A 65 3.52 4.90 -5.84
C HIS A 65 2.20 4.57 -5.15
N ILE A 66 1.30 5.55 -5.07
CA ILE A 66 0.09 5.45 -4.25
C ILE A 66 -0.85 4.39 -4.82
N GLY A 67 -1.03 4.37 -6.15
CA GLY A 67 -1.88 3.37 -6.80
C GLY A 67 -1.38 1.94 -6.55
N THR A 68 -0.06 1.72 -6.61
CA THR A 68 0.53 0.40 -6.34
C THR A 68 0.43 0.03 -4.86
N PHE A 69 0.58 1.01 -3.96
CA PHE A 69 0.38 0.78 -2.53
C PHE A 69 -1.07 0.39 -2.21
N ILE A 70 -2.07 1.07 -2.78
CA ILE A 70 -3.49 0.72 -2.63
C ILE A 70 -3.76 -0.68 -3.20
N TRP A 71 -3.22 -0.98 -4.39
CA TRP A 71 -3.33 -2.31 -4.99
C TRP A 71 -2.76 -3.40 -4.08
N TYR A 72 -1.59 -3.16 -3.48
CA TYR A 72 -1.01 -4.04 -2.48
C TYR A 72 -1.91 -4.20 -1.24
N LEU A 73 -2.50 -3.12 -0.72
CA LEU A 73 -3.41 -3.20 0.43
C LEU A 73 -4.65 -4.06 0.12
N ARG A 74 -5.22 -3.92 -1.08
CA ARG A 74 -6.34 -4.76 -1.56
C ARG A 74 -5.92 -6.23 -1.66
N TRP A 75 -4.74 -6.50 -2.22
CA TRP A 75 -4.18 -7.85 -2.28
C TRP A 75 -3.97 -8.45 -0.89
N LYS A 76 -3.44 -7.67 0.05
CA LYS A 76 -3.18 -8.09 1.42
C LYS A 76 -4.47 -8.41 2.18
N ASP A 77 -5.51 -7.59 1.99
CA ASP A 77 -6.83 -7.83 2.56
C ASP A 77 -7.47 -9.12 1.99
N ALA A 78 -7.45 -9.27 0.65
CA ALA A 78 -7.95 -10.47 -0.02
C ALA A 78 -7.18 -11.75 0.35
N SER A 79 -5.89 -11.62 0.70
CA SER A 79 -5.04 -12.73 1.13
C SER A 79 -5.29 -13.15 2.58
N ARG A 80 -5.86 -12.28 3.42
CA ARG A 80 -5.94 -12.47 4.89
C ARG A 80 -6.73 -13.71 5.31
N TYR A 81 -7.75 -14.09 4.54
CA TYR A 81 -8.67 -15.18 4.87
C TYR A 81 -8.64 -16.33 3.88
N ARG A 82 -7.67 -16.36 2.96
CA ARG A 82 -7.57 -17.39 1.92
C ARG A 82 -6.42 -18.34 2.18
N SER A 83 -6.68 -19.65 2.08
CA SER A 83 -5.65 -20.70 2.13
C SER A 83 -4.66 -20.60 0.98
N LYS A 84 -5.11 -20.10 -0.18
CA LYS A 84 -4.28 -19.77 -1.34
C LYS A 84 -4.38 -18.28 -1.61
N LYS A 85 -3.24 -17.58 -1.53
CA LYS A 85 -3.18 -16.14 -1.83
C LYS A 85 -3.54 -15.92 -3.31
N PRO A 86 -4.39 -14.93 -3.64
CA PRO A 86 -4.58 -14.53 -5.02
C PRO A 86 -3.26 -13.98 -5.58
N THR A 87 -3.07 -14.10 -6.87
CA THR A 87 -2.04 -13.36 -7.60
C THR A 87 -2.38 -11.87 -7.58
N PRO A 88 -1.38 -10.97 -7.63
CA PRO A 88 -1.62 -9.53 -7.73
C PRO A 88 -2.57 -9.15 -8.88
N SER A 89 -2.44 -9.84 -10.02
CA SER A 89 -3.28 -9.61 -11.21
C SER A 89 -4.78 -9.79 -10.97
N GLU A 90 -5.18 -10.69 -10.07
CA GLU A 90 -6.60 -10.98 -9.76
C GLU A 90 -7.29 -9.87 -8.95
N VAL A 91 -6.53 -8.91 -8.42
CA VAL A 91 -7.02 -7.83 -7.55
C VAL A 91 -6.65 -6.44 -8.06
N LYS A 92 -6.14 -6.35 -9.29
CA LYS A 92 -5.80 -5.09 -9.97
C LYS A 92 -7.09 -4.49 -10.55
N THR A 93 -7.75 -3.63 -9.78
CA THR A 93 -8.99 -2.92 -10.15
C THR A 93 -8.80 -1.43 -10.23
#